data_AF-A0A3C0W864-F1
#
_entry.id   AF-A0A3C0W864-F1
#
_cell.length_a   1.000
_cell.length_b   1.000
_cell.length_c   1.000
_cell.angle_alpha   90.00
_cell.angle_beta   90.00
_cell.angle_gamma   90.00
#
_symmetry.space_group_name_H-M   'P 1'
#
loop_
_entity.id
_entity.type
_entity.pdbx_description
1 polymer ?
#
loop_
_entity_poly.entity_id
_entity_poly.type
_entity_poly.pdbx_seq_one_letter_code
_entity_poly.pdbx_strand_id
1 'polypeptide(L)'
;MRHHIAEPVVHREHWREPEDDQLRLECGVCGVWGAPENEASSIVALGLHALQHRGQEACGIASIKDERFYTERHQGLVGEAFGGGDLTKRMPGRA
;
A
#
# COMPACT_ATOMS: atom_id res chain seq x y z
N MET A 1 11.09 -23.88 0.16
CA MET A 1 10.12 -23.32 1.13
C MET A 1 8.79 -23.23 0.42
N ARG A 2 7.82 -24.10 0.74
CA ARG A 2 6.48 -24.02 0.14
C ARG A 2 5.78 -22.86 0.81
N HIS A 3 5.45 -21.81 0.06
CA HIS A 3 4.53 -20.79 0.56
C HIS A 3 3.18 -21.46 0.73
N HIS A 4 2.86 -21.83 1.98
CA HIS A 4 1.51 -22.12 2.38
C HIS A 4 0.77 -20.78 2.29
N ILE A 5 0.21 -20.50 1.11
CA ILE A 5 -0.92 -19.58 1.04
C ILE A 5 -1.90 -20.14 2.07
N ALA A 6 -2.21 -19.33 3.08
CA ALA A 6 -3.20 -19.69 4.10
C ALA A 6 -4.43 -20.30 3.42
N GLU A 7 -5.13 -21.21 4.10
CA GLU A 7 -6.35 -21.83 3.62
C GLU A 7 -7.22 -20.80 2.86
N PRO A 8 -7.82 -21.18 1.71
CA PRO A 8 -8.55 -20.23 0.87
C PRO A 8 -9.49 -19.45 1.77
N VAL A 9 -9.37 -18.11 1.74
CA VAL A 9 -10.23 -17.21 2.49
C VAL A 9 -11.66 -17.69 2.27
N VAL A 10 -12.25 -18.28 3.29
CA VAL A 10 -13.63 -18.77 3.23
C VAL A 10 -14.45 -17.58 2.80
N HIS A 11 -15.02 -17.64 1.60
CA HIS A 11 -16.03 -16.69 1.14
C HIS A 11 -17.20 -16.82 2.12
N ARG A 12 -17.14 -16.08 3.22
CA ARG A 12 -18.31 -15.79 4.03
C ARG A 12 -19.33 -15.12 3.10
N GLU A 13 -20.60 -15.44 3.26
CA GLU A 13 -21.67 -14.69 2.62
C GLU A 13 -21.54 -13.22 3.05
N HIS A 14 -20.86 -12.43 2.23
CA HIS A 14 -20.70 -11.01 2.42
C HIS A 14 -21.87 -10.38 1.69
N TRP A 15 -22.89 -9.98 2.45
CA TRP A 15 -23.97 -9.15 1.96
C TRP A 15 -23.37 -7.81 1.53
N ARG A 16 -23.00 -7.70 0.24
CA ARG A 16 -22.62 -6.42 -0.34
C ARG A 16 -23.82 -5.51 -0.31
N GLU A 17 -23.65 -4.30 0.21
CA GLU A 17 -24.68 -3.29 0.07
C GLU A 17 -24.81 -2.95 -1.43
N PRO A 18 -26.02 -2.65 -1.94
CA PRO A 18 -26.22 -2.26 -3.34
C PRO A 18 -25.35 -1.06 -3.79
N GLU A 19 -24.83 -0.31 -2.82
CA GLU A 19 -24.02 0.89 -2.98
C GLU A 19 -22.51 0.62 -2.82
N ASP A 20 -22.10 -0.63 -2.53
CA ASP A 20 -20.67 -1.02 -2.42
C ASP A 20 -19.88 -0.80 -3.71
N ASP A 21 -20.54 -0.93 -4.85
CA ASP A 21 -19.94 -0.70 -6.17
C ASP A 21 -20.05 0.78 -6.61
N GLN A 22 -20.51 1.69 -5.73
CA GLN A 22 -20.55 3.13 -5.99
C GLN A 22 -19.27 3.83 -5.49
N LEU A 23 -18.85 4.89 -6.18
CA LEU A 23 -17.72 5.72 -5.77
C LEU A 23 -18.11 6.52 -4.52
N ARG A 24 -17.69 6.05 -3.34
CA ARG A 24 -18.12 6.66 -2.08
C ARG A 24 -17.24 7.84 -1.65
N LEU A 25 -15.90 7.79 -1.75
CA LEU A 25 -14.97 8.92 -1.54
C LEU A 25 -13.60 8.58 -2.18
N GLU A 26 -12.92 9.56 -2.79
CA GLU A 26 -11.77 9.36 -3.69
C GLU A 26 -10.43 9.02 -2.98
N CYS A 27 -10.33 7.90 -2.26
CA CYS A 27 -9.01 7.42 -1.82
C CYS A 27 -8.32 6.61 -2.93
N GLY A 28 -7.02 6.81 -3.14
CA GLY A 28 -6.20 5.99 -4.03
C GLY A 28 -5.50 4.86 -3.27
N VAL A 29 -5.48 3.65 -3.85
CA VAL A 29 -4.74 2.50 -3.29
C VAL A 29 -3.75 2.00 -4.33
N CYS A 30 -2.52 1.74 -3.91
CA CYS A 30 -1.47 1.12 -4.71
C CYS A 30 -0.82 0.00 -3.89
N GLY A 31 -0.50 -1.12 -4.55
CA GLY A 31 0.16 -2.26 -3.93
C GLY A 31 1.14 -2.90 -4.90
N VAL A 32 2.23 -3.45 -4.37
CA VAL A 32 3.29 -4.11 -5.13
C VAL A 32 3.64 -5.42 -4.42
N TRP A 33 3.91 -6.46 -5.20
CA TRP A 33 4.37 -7.75 -4.68
C TRP A 33 5.51 -8.27 -5.54
N GLY A 34 6.54 -8.82 -4.89
CA GLY A 34 7.68 -9.43 -5.57
C GLY A 34 8.65 -8.41 -6.18
N ALA A 35 8.70 -7.19 -5.65
CA ALA A 35 9.65 -6.17 -6.08
C ALA A 35 11.11 -6.65 -5.94
N PRO A 36 12.06 -5.97 -6.62
CA PRO A 36 13.48 -6.06 -6.27
C PRO A 36 13.71 -5.77 -4.79
N GLU A 37 14.86 -6.20 -4.27
CA GLU A 37 15.11 -6.15 -2.84
C GLU A 37 14.99 -4.72 -2.28
N ASN A 38 14.10 -4.54 -1.30
CA ASN A 38 13.83 -3.29 -0.61
C ASN A 38 13.18 -2.17 -1.44
N GLU A 39 12.76 -2.44 -2.68
CA GLU A 39 12.22 -1.43 -3.61
C GLU A 39 10.70 -1.28 -3.60
N ALA A 40 9.96 -2.12 -2.86
CA ALA A 40 8.50 -2.11 -2.90
C ALA A 40 7.90 -0.76 -2.47
N SER A 41 8.43 -0.15 -1.41
CA SER A 41 7.96 1.14 -0.89
C SER A 41 8.17 2.29 -1.89
N SER A 42 9.29 2.31 -2.62
CA SER A 42 9.55 3.27 -3.70
C SER A 42 8.52 3.18 -4.82
N ILE A 43 8.21 1.97 -5.27
CA ILE A 43 7.24 1.75 -6.35
C ILE A 43 5.82 2.14 -5.89
N VAL A 44 5.45 1.78 -4.66
CA VAL A 44 4.18 2.19 -4.06
C VAL A 44 4.10 3.71 -3.91
N ALA A 45 5.17 4.38 -3.48
CA ALA A 45 5.20 5.85 -3.39
C ALA A 45 4.96 6.51 -4.75
N LEU A 46 5.58 6.01 -5.82
CA LEU A 46 5.33 6.49 -7.18
C LEU A 46 3.87 6.25 -7.63
N GLY A 47 3.31 5.07 -7.33
CA GLY A 47 1.92 4.75 -7.65
C GLY A 47 0.92 5.63 -6.87
N LEU A 48 1.16 5.86 -5.58
CA LEU A 48 0.38 6.78 -4.77
C LEU A 48 0.49 8.22 -5.27
N HIS A 49 1.68 8.65 -5.71
CA HIS A 49 1.86 9.97 -6.29
C HIS A 49 1.05 10.14 -7.58
N ALA A 50 1.02 9.12 -8.45
CA ALA A 50 0.17 9.12 -9.64
C ALA A 50 -1.34 9.21 -9.29
N LEU A 51 -1.74 8.65 -8.15
CA LEU A 51 -3.12 8.67 -7.64
C LEU A 51 -3.45 9.89 -6.75
N GLN A 52 -2.51 10.81 -6.53
CA GLN A 52 -2.67 11.94 -5.60
C GLN A 52 -3.87 12.83 -5.93
N HIS A 53 -4.28 12.89 -7.19
CA HIS A 53 -5.47 13.64 -7.63
C HIS A 53 -6.77 13.16 -6.99
N ARG A 54 -6.80 11.93 -6.43
CA ARG A 54 -7.96 11.37 -5.73
C ARG A 54 -8.09 11.93 -4.31
N GLY A 55 -6.98 12.15 -3.60
CA GLY A 55 -7.03 12.69 -2.24
C GLY A 55 -5.71 13.29 -1.81
N GLN A 56 -5.77 14.40 -1.07
CA GLN A 56 -4.61 15.21 -0.67
C GLN A 56 -4.51 15.41 0.84
N GLU A 57 -5.45 14.87 1.61
CA GLU A 57 -5.52 15.09 3.06
C GLU A 57 -4.48 14.26 3.84
N ALA A 58 -4.20 13.04 3.37
CA ALA A 58 -3.26 12.12 4.01
C ALA A 58 -2.76 11.05 3.03
N CYS A 59 -1.64 10.44 3.39
CA CYS A 59 -1.07 9.29 2.69
C CYS A 59 -0.39 8.31 3.66
N GLY A 60 -0.14 7.09 3.21
CA GLY A 60 0.53 6.09 4.02
C GLY A 60 1.03 4.91 3.19
N ILE A 61 2.08 4.27 3.67
CA ILE A 61 2.66 3.05 3.09
C ILE A 61 2.77 2.01 4.21
N ALA A 62 2.58 0.75 3.86
CA ALA A 62 3.04 -0.38 4.66
C ALA A 62 3.89 -1.28 3.76
N SER A 63 5.01 -1.75 4.28
CA SER A 63 5.88 -2.74 3.62
C SER A 63 6.26 -3.85 4.59
N ILE A 64 6.75 -4.97 4.06
CA ILE A 64 7.15 -6.15 4.82
C ILE A 64 8.52 -6.67 4.40
N LYS A 65 9.36 -6.91 5.40
CA LYS A 65 10.66 -7.58 5.26
C LYS A 65 10.90 -8.50 6.45
N ASP A 66 11.35 -9.72 6.20
CA ASP A 66 11.71 -10.70 7.23
C ASP A 66 10.61 -10.88 8.28
N GLU A 67 9.37 -11.05 7.82
CA GLU A 67 8.15 -11.19 8.65
C GLU A 67 7.80 -9.97 9.52
N ARG A 68 8.51 -8.85 9.33
CA ARG A 68 8.28 -7.58 10.03
C ARG A 68 7.63 -6.55 9.12
N PHE A 69 6.54 -5.97 9.61
CA PHE A 69 5.89 -4.82 8.96
C PHE A 69 6.57 -3.49 9.34
N TYR A 70 6.68 -2.63 8.34
CA TYR A 70 7.07 -1.23 8.43
C TYR A 70 5.87 -0.40 7.98
N THR A 71 5.46 0.60 8.74
CA THR A 71 4.27 1.40 8.41
C THR A 71 4.55 2.85 8.73
N GLU A 72 4.26 3.72 7.77
CA GLU A 72 4.34 5.16 7.93
C GLU A 72 3.05 5.80 7.41
N ARG A 73 2.59 6.84 8.10
CA ARG A 73 1.37 7.60 7.78
C ARG A 73 1.65 9.07 8.00
N HIS A 74 1.22 9.90 7.07
CA HIS A 74 1.49 11.32 7.06
C HIS A 74 0.23 12.09 6.62
N GLN A 75 0.04 13.29 7.14
CA GLN A 75 -0.90 14.24 6.55
C GLN A 75 -0.26 14.89 5.32
N GLY A 76 -1.08 15.32 4.36
CA GLY A 76 -0.62 16.02 3.16
C GLY A 76 -0.12 15.10 2.05
N LEU A 77 0.85 15.59 1.28
CA LEU A 77 1.21 15.06 -0.04
C LEU A 77 2.20 13.89 0.02
N VAL A 78 2.04 12.93 -0.88
CA VAL A 78 2.91 11.74 -1.03
C VAL A 78 4.36 12.14 -1.29
N GLY A 79 4.60 13.17 -2.10
CA GLY A 79 5.95 13.64 -2.43
C GLY A 79 6.69 14.21 -1.22
N GLU A 80 5.99 14.87 -0.30
CA GLU A 80 6.56 15.43 0.92
C GLU A 80 6.89 14.33 1.94
N ALA A 81 6.01 13.33 2.05
CA ALA A 81 6.17 12.21 2.97
C ALA A 81 7.24 11.19 2.53
N PHE A 82 7.31 10.90 1.22
CA PHE A 82 8.03 9.74 0.69
C PHE A 82 9.04 10.08 -0.43
N GLY A 83 9.24 11.35 -0.77
CA GLY A 83 10.20 11.77 -1.81
C GLY A 83 11.68 11.74 -1.41
N GLY A 84 11.99 11.45 -0.14
CA GLY A 84 13.37 11.36 0.35
C GLY A 84 14.11 10.13 -0.17
N GLY A 85 15.42 10.29 -0.45
CA GLY A 85 16.28 9.19 -0.94
C GLY A 85 16.59 8.08 0.07
N ASP A 86 15.96 8.10 1.25
CA ASP A 86 16.13 7.12 2.32
C ASP A 86 14.92 6.19 2.49
N LEU A 87 13.88 6.31 1.66
CA LEU A 87 12.62 5.56 1.81
C LEU A 87 12.85 4.04 1.87
N THR A 88 13.72 3.49 1.03
CA THR A 88 14.03 2.05 1.00
C THR A 88 14.74 1.57 2.28
N LYS A 89 15.43 2.48 2.99
CA LYS A 89 16.04 2.19 4.30
C LYS A 89 15.01 2.26 5.42
N ARG A 90 14.08 3.22 5.35
CA ARG A 90 13.01 3.41 6.35
C ARG A 90 11.94 2.33 6.25
N MET A 91 11.58 1.95 5.03
CA MET A 91 10.49 1.04 4.70
C MET A 91 10.95 -0.08 3.75
N PRO A 92 11.89 -0.94 4.17
CA PRO A 92 12.40 -2.00 3.31
C PRO A 92 11.33 -3.09 3.12
N GLY A 93 11.34 -3.72 1.95
CA GLY A 93 10.47 -4.86 1.65
C GLY A 93 10.43 -5.21 0.18
N ARG A 94 9.93 -6.41 -0.11
CA ARG A 94 9.55 -6.82 -1.47
C ARG A 94 8.04 -6.72 -1.72
N ALA A 95 7.31 -6.32 -0.69
CA ALA A 95 5.89 -6.03 -0.64
C ALA A 95 5.62 -4.95 0.42
#